data_AF-A0A956MAL1-F1
#
_entry.id   AF-A0A956MAL1-F1
#
_cell.length_a   1.000
_cell.length_b   1.000
_cell.length_c   1.000
_cell.angle_alpha   90.00
_cell.angle_beta   90.00
_cell.angle_gamma   90.00
#
_symmetry.space_group_name_H-M   'P 1'
#
loop_
_entity.id
_entity.type
_entity.pdbx_description
1 polymer ?
#
loop_
_entity_poly.entity_id
_entity_poly.type
_entity_poly.pdbx_seq_one_letter_code
_entity_poly.pdbx_strand_id
1 'polypeptide(L)' 'MQSPDLISISLSAFTIVFIILSALAVVMQLIINFFPEKGTGDDLAVYSAIASVHSAIYPDKRITKIEEVK' A
#
# COMPACT_ATOMS: atom_id res chain seq x y z
N MET A 1 4.46 48.69 -15.51
CA MET A 1 3.31 47.77 -15.63
C MET A 1 3.90 46.38 -15.82
N GLN A 2 3.98 45.60 -14.73
CA GLN A 2 4.50 44.24 -14.75
C GLN A 2 3.44 43.35 -15.39
N SER A 3 3.61 43.06 -16.67
CA SER A 3 2.89 41.96 -17.30
C SER A 3 3.35 40.68 -16.61
N PRO A 4 2.47 39.91 -15.95
CA PRO A 4 2.83 38.54 -15.59
C PRO A 4 3.12 37.81 -16.89
N ASP A 5 4.40 37.55 -17.16
CA ASP A 5 4.85 36.85 -18.35
C ASP A 5 4.08 35.54 -18.47
N LEU A 6 3.52 35.25 -19.65
CA LEU A 6 2.75 34.02 -19.90
C LEU A 6 3.53 32.76 -19.51
N ILE A 7 4.85 32.84 -19.50
CA ILE A 7 5.78 31.82 -19.01
C ILE A 7 5.63 31.58 -17.50
N SER A 8 5.46 32.64 -16.69
CA SER A 8 5.25 32.53 -15.25
C SER A 8 3.92 31.86 -14.93
N ILE A 9 2.86 32.18 -15.68
CA ILE A 9 1.54 31.58 -15.45
C ILE A 9 1.53 30.10 -15.84
N SER A 10 2.15 29.75 -16.97
CA SER A 10 2.22 28.35 -17.43
C SER A 10 3.06 27.50 -16.48
N LEU A 11 4.18 28.02 -15.99
CA LEU A 11 5.01 27.32 -15.01
C LEU A 11 4.25 27.07 -13.71
N SER A 12 3.49 28.06 -13.23
CA SER A 12 2.66 27.90 -12.03
C SER A 12 1.57 26.83 -12.22
N ALA A 13 0.91 26.80 -13.38
CA ALA A 13 -0.11 25.80 -13.68
C ALA A 13 0.47 24.38 -13.70
N PHE A 14 1.63 24.18 -14.35
CA PHE A 14 2.31 22.88 -14.36
C PHE A 14 2.68 22.40 -12.95
N THR A 15 3.21 23.31 -12.12
CA THR A 15 3.60 22.95 -10.75
C THR A 15 2.40 22.50 -9.92
N ILE A 16 1.26 23.18 -10.03
CA ILE A 16 0.03 22.83 -9.31
C ILE A 16 -0.49 21.46 -9.75
N VAL A 17 -0.53 21.19 -11.06
CA VAL A 17 -0.98 19.89 -11.57
C VAL A 17 -0.06 18.77 -11.09
N PHE A 18 1.25 18.98 -11.10
CA PHE A 18 2.20 17.98 -10.61
C PHE A 18 2.01 17.69 -9.12
N ILE A 19 1.76 18.71 -8.30
CA ILE A 19 1.47 18.56 -6.88
C ILE A 19 0.19 17.73 -6.68
N ILE A 20 -0.87 18.01 -7.44
CA ILE A 20 -2.13 17.27 -7.34
C ILE A 20 -1.93 15.80 -7.71
N LEU A 21 -1.26 15.53 -8.83
CA LEU A 21 -0.98 14.16 -9.27
C LEU A 21 -0.09 13.40 -8.27
N SER A 22 0.93 14.07 -7.73
CA SER A 22 1.80 13.49 -6.72
C SER A 22 1.05 13.18 -5.43
N ALA A 23 0.20 14.09 -4.96
CA ALA A 23 -0.64 13.86 -3.78
C ALA A 23 -1.56 12.66 -3.98
N LEU A 24 -2.20 12.54 -5.14
CA LEU A 24 -3.08 11.41 -5.45
C LEU A 24 -2.31 10.08 -5.48
N ALA A 25 -1.11 10.07 -6.07
CA ALA A 25 -0.24 8.90 -6.10
C ALA A 25 0.19 8.49 -4.68
N VAL A 26 0.57 9.45 -3.84
CA VAL A 26 0.92 9.19 -2.43
C VAL A 26 -0.27 8.62 -1.67
N VAL A 27 -1.48 9.17 -1.86
CA VAL A 27 -2.70 8.63 -1.24
C VAL A 27 -2.93 7.19 -1.66
N MET A 28 -2.84 6.89 -2.97
CA MET A 28 -3.00 5.52 -3.46
C MET A 28 -1.94 4.58 -2.89
N GLN A 29 -0.68 5.01 -2.82
CA GLN A 29 0.40 4.22 -2.24
C GLN A 29 0.22 3.99 -0.74
N LEU A 30 -0.30 4.99 -0.02
CA LEU A 30 -0.61 4.89 1.40
C LEU A 30 -1.77 3.91 1.63
N ILE A 31 -2.81 3.96 0.78
CA ILE A 31 -3.92 3.00 0.83
C ILE A 31 -3.41 1.58 0.60
N ILE A 32 -2.59 1.33 -0.43
CA ILE A 32 -2.04 0.00 -0.71
C ILE A 32 -1.14 -0.48 0.44
N ASN A 33 -0.38 0.41 1.07
CA ASN A 33 0.52 0.02 2.15
C ASN A 33 -0.23 -0.26 3.47
N PHE A 34 -1.33 0.45 3.74
CA PHE A 34 -2.19 0.20 4.91
C PHE A 34 -3.17 -0.96 4.69
N PHE A 35 -3.65 -1.13 3.47
CA PHE A 35 -4.56 -2.19 3.04
C PHE A 35 -3.94 -2.92 1.85
N PRO A 36 -2.89 -3.74 2.09
CA PRO A 36 -2.33 -4.57 1.04
C PRO A 36 -3.44 -5.49 0.53
N GLU A 37 -3.71 -5.42 -0.77
CA GLU A 37 -4.62 -6.33 -1.45
C GLU A 37 -4.11 -7.75 -1.16
N LYS A 38 -4.87 -8.50 -0.36
CA LYS A 38 -4.56 -9.89 -0.01
C LYS A 38 -4.67 -10.67 -1.31
N GLY A 39 -3.52 -10.98 -1.90
CA GLY A 39 -3.42 -11.73 -3.15
C GLY A 39 -4.35 -12.95 -3.12
N THR A 40 -5.05 -13.14 -4.23
CA THR A 40 -5.91 -14.29 -4.53
C THR A 40 -5.10 -15.58 -4.45
N GLY A 41 -5.06 -16.17 -3.26
CA GLY A 41 -4.25 -17.35 -2.98
C GLY A 41 -4.34 -17.73 -1.52
N ASP A 42 -5.46 -18.35 -1.18
CA ASP A 42 -5.77 -18.97 0.11
C ASP A 42 -5.87 -17.98 1.29
N ASP A 43 -6.85 -18.19 2.17
CA ASP A 43 -7.35 -17.18 3.09
C ASP A 43 -6.25 -16.63 4.01
N LEU A 44 -5.64 -15.49 3.65
CA LEU A 44 -4.55 -14.86 4.40
C LEU A 44 -4.94 -14.58 5.86
N ALA A 45 -6.24 -14.47 6.13
CA ALA A 45 -6.81 -14.39 7.47
C ALA A 45 -6.68 -15.70 8.27
N VAL A 46 -6.85 -16.85 7.62
CA VAL A 46 -6.66 -18.18 8.21
C VAL A 46 -5.17 -18.41 8.46
N TYR A 47 -4.32 -18.11 7.49
CA TYR A 47 -2.86 -18.22 7.68
C TYR A 47 -2.35 -17.31 8.80
N SER A 48 -2.85 -16.07 8.91
CA SER A 48 -2.44 -15.15 9.98
C SER A 48 -2.95 -15.58 11.35
N ALA A 49 -4.18 -16.13 11.43
CA ALA A 49 -4.71 -16.70 12.66
C ALA A 49 -3.87 -17.90 13.12
N ILE A 50 -3.56 -18.83 12.22
CA ILE A 50 -2.72 -20.00 12.50
C ILE A 50 -1.32 -19.57 12.93
N ALA A 51 -0.68 -18.64 12.20
CA ALA A 51 0.66 -18.17 12.51
C ALA A 51 0.73 -17.43 13.86
N SER A 52 -0.30 -16.63 14.20
CA SER A 52 -0.37 -15.93 15.49
C SER A 52 -0.45 -16.91 16.66
N VAL A 53 -1.30 -17.93 16.54
CA VAL A 53 -1.45 -18.96 17.59
C VAL A 53 -0.20 -19.84 17.67
N HIS A 54 0.36 -20.22 16.51
CA HIS A 54 1.57 -21.05 16.47
C HIS A 54 2.77 -20.33 17.09
N SER A 55 2.96 -19.03 16.82
CA SER A 55 4.03 -18.23 17.42
C SER A 55 3.89 -18.13 18.95
N ALA A 56 2.65 -18.07 19.45
CA ALA A 56 2.40 -18.03 20.89
C ALA A 56 2.68 -19.37 21.60
N ILE A 57 2.38 -20.51 20.96
CA ILE A 57 2.52 -21.84 21.57
C ILE A 57 3.90 -22.46 21.29
N TYR A 58 4.47 -22.22 20.12
CA TYR A 58 5.72 -22.82 19.63
C TYR A 58 6.66 -21.76 19.03
N PRO A 59 7.30 -20.93 19.87
CA PRO A 59 8.14 -19.82 19.40
C PRO A 59 9.40 -20.27 18.63
N ASP A 60 9.95 -21.44 18.97
CA ASP A 60 11.17 -21.96 18.32
C ASP A 60 10.92 -22.83 17.08
N LYS A 61 9.66 -23.01 16.67
CA LYS A 61 9.30 -23.88 15.54
C LYS A 61 8.81 -23.07 14.34
N ARG A 62 9.19 -23.51 13.14
CA ARG A 62 8.74 -22.92 11.86
C ARG A 62 7.68 -23.79 11.21
N ILE A 63 6.62 -23.15 10.72
CA ILE A 63 5.60 -23.80 9.90
C ILE A 63 6.20 -24.10 8.53
N THR A 64 6.21 -25.37 8.10
CA THR A 64 6.79 -25.81 6.83
C THR A 64 5.73 -26.19 5.79
N LYS A 65 4.54 -26.61 6.21
CA LYS A 65 3.41 -26.95 5.34
C LYS A 65 2.11 -26.83 6.11
N ILE A 66 1.08 -26.24 5.50
CA ILE A 66 -0.30 -26.23 5.99
C ILE A 66 -1.12 -27.00 4.95
N GLU A 67 -1.83 -28.02 5.39
CA GLU A 67 -2.74 -28.82 4.55
C GLU A 67 -4.14 -28.77 5.19
N GLU A 68 -5.14 -28.44 4.39
CA GLU A 68 -6.54 -28.61 4.79
C GLU A 68 -6.90 -30.10 4.64
N VAL A 69 -7.37 -30.71 5.74
CA VAL A 69 -7.89 -32.09 5.72
C VAL A 69 -9.41 -32.01 5.70
N LYS A 70 -10.02 -32.60 4.66
CA LYS A 70 -11.47 -32.64 4.45
C LYS A 70 -12.10 -33.88 5.08
#